data_AF-A0A958R786-F1
#
_entry.id   AF-A0A958R786-F1
#
_cell.length_a   1.000
_cell.length_b   1.000
_cell.length_c   1.000
_cell.angle_alpha   90.00
_cell.angle_beta   90.00
_cell.angle_gamma   90.00
#
_symmetry.space_group_name_H-M   'P 1'
#
loop_
_entity.id
_entity.type
_entity.pdbx_description
1 polymer ?
#
loop_
_entity_poly.entity_id
_entity_poly.type
_entity_poly.pdbx_seq_one_letter_code
_entity_poly.pdbx_strand_id
1 'polypeptide(L)'
;IFIERTAWWLHILGILAFLNYLYYSKHLHILLAFPNTYFGKVNPLGQFNNLASVTNEVKLMMDPNADPFAAPVEEESEAEPEKFGASDVMDLNWVQLLNAYTCTECGRCTSECPANQTGKKLSPRKIMMDTRDRLEEVGKIMDANKGEFVPDGKQLLDDYITREELWACTTCNACVQACPVSIDPLSIIVEMRRYLVMEKSAAPTELNNMMSNIENNGAPWPYNQMDRLNWVNE
;
A
#
# COMPACT_ATOMS: atom_id res chain seq x y z
N ILE A 1 49.05 26.61 5.07
CA ILE A 1 48.25 27.85 4.90
C ILE A 1 47.49 27.91 3.57
N PHE A 2 48.10 28.13 2.40
CA PHE A 2 47.31 28.26 1.14
C PHE A 2 46.55 26.98 0.79
N ILE A 3 47.26 25.84 0.70
CA ILE A 3 46.66 24.52 0.39
C ILE A 3 45.58 24.15 1.41
N GLU A 4 45.86 24.35 2.69
CA GLU A 4 44.93 24.12 3.80
C GLU A 4 43.65 24.95 3.68
N ARG A 5 43.76 26.26 3.43
CA ARG A 5 42.60 27.16 3.28
C ARG A 5 41.79 26.82 2.03
N THR A 6 42.45 26.51 0.91
CA THR A 6 41.77 26.08 -0.32
C THR A 6 41.03 24.76 -0.10
N ALA A 7 41.65 23.77 0.56
CA ALA A 7 41.00 22.51 0.88
C ALA A 7 39.79 22.69 1.81
N TRP A 8 39.90 23.56 2.83
CA TRP A 8 38.82 23.87 3.74
C TRP A 8 37.60 24.49 3.02
N TRP A 9 37.83 25.50 2.18
CA TRP A 9 36.75 26.13 1.41
C TRP A 9 36.16 25.19 0.35
N LEU A 10 36.98 24.39 -0.33
CA LEU A 10 36.50 23.40 -1.30
C LEU A 10 35.62 22.35 -0.62
N HIS A 11 36.03 21.85 0.55
CA HIS A 11 35.23 20.89 1.32
C HIS A 11 33.87 21.47 1.71
N ILE A 12 33.83 22.69 2.24
CA ILE A 12 32.58 23.36 2.62
C ILE A 12 31.68 23.62 1.41
N LEU A 13 32.23 24.13 0.31
CA LEU A 13 31.47 24.34 -0.92
C LEU A 13 30.94 23.01 -1.48
N GLY A 14 31.74 21.94 -1.39
CA GLY A 14 31.34 20.59 -1.77
C GLY A 14 30.16 20.08 -0.92
N ILE A 15 30.21 20.26 0.40
CA ILE A 15 29.10 19.91 1.30
C ILE A 15 27.85 20.72 0.97
N LEU A 16 27.97 22.04 0.82
CA LEU A 16 26.83 22.91 0.52
C LEU A 16 26.22 22.60 -0.85
N ALA A 17 27.03 22.32 -1.86
CA ALA A 17 26.55 21.88 -3.16
C ALA A 17 25.85 20.53 -3.07
N PHE A 18 26.41 19.56 -2.33
CA PHE A 18 25.79 18.26 -2.13
C PHE A 18 24.47 18.35 -1.37
N LEU A 19 24.39 19.20 -0.34
CA LEU A 19 23.17 19.42 0.44
C LEU A 19 22.01 19.89 -0.45
N ASN A 20 22.26 20.80 -1.40
CA ASN A 20 21.26 21.24 -2.37
C ASN A 20 20.93 20.15 -3.40
N TYR A 21 21.91 19.32 -3.78
CA TYR A 21 21.72 18.20 -4.70
C TYR A 21 20.86 17.06 -4.12
N LEU A 22 20.81 16.90 -2.80
CA LEU A 22 20.02 15.84 -2.15
C LEU A 22 18.53 15.91 -2.53
N TYR A 23 17.96 17.11 -2.61
CA TYR A 23 16.52 17.31 -2.85
C TYR A 23 16.04 16.86 -4.24
N TYR A 24 16.93 16.88 -5.24
CA TYR A 24 16.59 16.59 -6.64
C TYR A 24 17.18 15.28 -7.14
N SER A 25 17.87 14.54 -6.28
CA SER A 25 18.58 13.32 -6.66
C SER A 25 18.00 12.10 -5.97
N LYS A 26 18.41 10.93 -6.45
CA LYS A 26 18.13 9.63 -5.84
C LYS A 26 18.59 9.50 -4.37
N HIS A 27 19.34 10.47 -3.84
CA HIS A 27 19.81 10.49 -2.45
C HIS A 27 18.83 11.13 -1.47
N LEU A 28 17.65 11.59 -1.93
CA LEU A 28 16.60 12.14 -1.07
C LEU A 28 16.23 11.20 0.10
N HIS A 29 16.34 9.88 -0.12
CA HIS A 29 16.14 8.86 0.92
C HIS A 29 16.99 9.07 2.18
N ILE A 30 18.17 9.72 2.08
CA ILE A 30 19.04 10.00 3.24
C ILE A 30 18.33 10.95 4.21
N LEU A 31 17.61 11.95 3.69
CA LEU A 31 16.86 12.91 4.50
C LEU A 31 15.57 12.27 5.04
N LEU A 32 14.90 11.46 4.23
CA LEU A 32 13.59 10.89 4.58
C LEU A 32 13.66 9.60 5.41
N ALA A 33 14.82 8.93 5.48
CA ALA A 33 15.01 7.73 6.31
C ALA A 33 14.71 7.96 7.80
N PHE A 34 15.09 9.12 8.34
CA PHE A 34 14.82 9.44 9.75
C PHE A 34 13.31 9.62 10.02
N PRO A 35 12.58 10.50 9.31
CA PRO A 35 11.12 10.59 9.45
C PRO A 35 10.43 9.25 9.22
N ASN A 36 10.85 8.48 8.21
CA ASN A 36 10.21 7.20 7.88
C ASN A 36 10.35 6.17 9.00
N THR A 37 11.54 6.04 9.57
CA THR A 37 11.76 5.14 10.70
C THR A 37 11.01 5.59 11.95
N TYR A 38 10.88 6.91 12.17
CA TYR A 38 10.09 7.46 13.27
C TYR A 38 8.59 7.14 13.13
N PHE A 39 8.04 7.25 11.90
CA PHE A 39 6.64 6.91 11.59
C PHE A 39 6.44 5.45 11.17
N GLY A 40 7.45 4.60 11.39
CA GLY A 40 7.38 3.18 11.09
C GLY A 40 6.28 2.47 11.90
N LYS A 41 5.76 1.38 11.34
CA LYS A 41 4.69 0.61 11.98
C LYS A 41 5.22 -0.10 13.23
N VAL A 42 4.67 0.24 14.39
CA VAL A 42 5.01 -0.38 15.70
C VAL A 42 4.14 -1.60 16.04
N ASN A 43 3.05 -1.79 15.30
CA ASN A 43 2.18 -2.95 15.46
C ASN A 43 2.85 -4.23 14.96
N PRO A 44 2.46 -5.41 15.48
CA PRO A 44 2.91 -6.69 14.95
C PRO A 44 2.82 -6.77 13.42
N LEU A 45 3.86 -7.31 12.80
CA LEU A 45 3.90 -7.55 11.37
C LEU A 45 2.72 -8.44 10.95
N GLY A 46 2.07 -8.11 9.84
CA GLY A 46 0.87 -8.81 9.36
C GLY A 46 -0.44 -8.38 10.00
N GLN A 47 -0.45 -7.50 11.01
CA GLN A 47 -1.70 -6.92 11.49
C GLN A 47 -2.26 -5.95 10.43
N PHE A 48 -3.48 -6.21 9.96
CA PHE A 48 -4.23 -5.32 9.07
C PHE A 48 -5.10 -4.34 9.87
N ASN A 49 -5.37 -3.19 9.26
CA ASN A 49 -6.37 -2.26 9.77
C ASN A 49 -7.78 -2.77 9.44
N ASN A 50 -8.72 -2.55 10.35
CA ASN A 50 -10.13 -2.69 10.04
C ASN A 50 -10.64 -1.39 9.42
N LEU A 51 -11.45 -1.49 8.37
CA LEU A 51 -12.13 -0.35 7.78
C LEU A 51 -13.21 0.12 8.76
N ALA A 52 -13.12 1.36 9.22
CA ALA A 52 -14.09 1.92 10.16
C ALA A 52 -15.49 1.98 9.53
N SER A 53 -15.58 2.38 8.25
CA SER A 53 -16.81 2.41 7.46
C SER A 53 -17.53 1.05 7.46
N VAL A 54 -16.83 -0.01 7.07
CA VAL A 54 -17.39 -1.38 7.07
C VAL A 54 -17.71 -1.86 8.49
N THR A 55 -16.88 -1.52 9.47
CA THR A 55 -17.12 -1.93 10.88
C THR A 55 -18.39 -1.30 11.43
N ASN A 56 -18.68 -0.05 11.08
CA ASN A 56 -19.88 0.65 11.50
C ASN A 56 -21.13 0.03 10.85
N GLU A 57 -21.07 -0.26 9.56
CA GLU A 57 -22.16 -0.92 8.84
C GLU A 57 -22.47 -2.31 9.40
N VAL A 58 -21.43 -3.12 9.66
CA VAL A 58 -21.59 -4.45 10.27
C VAL A 58 -22.17 -4.35 11.68
N LYS A 59 -21.76 -3.37 12.49
CA LYS A 59 -22.34 -3.15 13.82
C LYS A 59 -23.81 -2.76 13.75
N LEU A 60 -24.19 -1.94 12.78
CA LEU A 60 -25.57 -1.55 12.55
C LEU A 60 -26.42 -2.77 12.18
N MET A 61 -25.92 -3.63 11.28
CA MET A 61 -26.59 -4.89 10.89
C MET A 61 -26.71 -5.91 12.03
N MET A 62 -25.82 -5.84 13.03
CA MET A 62 -25.81 -6.75 14.18
C MET A 62 -26.54 -6.20 15.41
N ASP A 63 -26.93 -4.92 15.44
CA ASP A 63 -27.66 -4.33 16.56
C ASP A 63 -29.15 -4.70 16.49
N PRO A 64 -29.68 -5.51 17.43
CA PRO A 64 -31.09 -5.90 17.44
C PRO A 64 -32.06 -4.73 17.68
N ASN A 65 -31.55 -3.58 18.13
CA ASN A 65 -32.32 -2.38 18.44
C ASN A 65 -32.15 -1.27 17.38
N ALA A 66 -31.32 -1.50 16.35
CA ALA A 66 -31.19 -0.56 15.25
C ALA A 66 -32.51 -0.54 14.46
N ASP A 67 -33.08 0.65 14.27
CA ASP A 67 -34.25 0.85 13.42
C ASP A 67 -33.80 0.84 11.95
N PRO A 68 -34.17 -0.18 11.14
CA PRO A 68 -33.77 -0.28 9.73
C PRO A 68 -34.37 0.84 8.85
N PHE A 69 -35.31 1.60 9.38
CA PHE A 69 -36.03 2.67 8.67
C PHE A 69 -35.72 4.06 9.23
N ALA A 70 -34.80 4.18 10.21
CA ALA A 70 -34.32 5.48 10.63
C ALA A 70 -33.63 6.16 9.44
N ALA A 71 -34.15 7.33 9.05
CA ALA A 71 -33.48 8.14 8.05
C ALA A 71 -32.06 8.46 8.56
N PRO A 72 -31.01 8.31 7.72
CA PRO A 72 -29.68 8.73 8.11
C PRO A 72 -29.73 10.18 8.56
N VAL A 73 -29.02 10.50 9.64
CA VAL A 73 -28.89 11.86 10.14
C VAL A 73 -28.40 12.72 8.98
N GLU A 74 -29.08 13.82 8.67
CA GLU A 74 -28.89 14.59 7.42
C GLU A 74 -27.41 14.96 7.15
N GLU A 75 -26.58 15.06 8.20
CA GLU A 75 -25.14 15.32 8.13
C GLU A 75 -24.28 14.19 7.51
N GLU A 76 -24.67 12.92 7.59
CA GLU A 76 -23.91 11.79 6.98
C GLU A 76 -24.37 11.45 5.56
N SER A 77 -25.52 11.98 5.12
CA SER A 77 -26.12 11.67 3.81
C SER A 77 -25.50 12.42 2.62
N GLU A 78 -24.72 13.48 2.89
CA GLU A 78 -24.04 14.30 1.87
C GLU A 78 -22.56 13.92 1.66
N ALA A 79 -22.02 12.99 2.44
CA ALA A 79 -20.65 12.52 2.23
C ALA A 79 -20.63 11.55 1.04
N GLU A 80 -19.86 11.87 -0.01
CA GLU A 80 -19.62 10.91 -1.08
C GLU A 80 -19.07 9.60 -0.49
N PRO A 81 -19.54 8.44 -0.97
CA PRO A 81 -19.09 7.16 -0.45
C PRO A 81 -17.57 7.05 -0.56
N GLU A 82 -16.91 6.85 0.58
CA GLU A 82 -15.47 6.65 0.61
C GLU A 82 -15.10 5.43 -0.23
N LYS A 83 -14.19 5.63 -1.17
CA LYS A 83 -13.66 4.57 -2.03
C LYS A 83 -12.95 3.50 -1.21
N PHE A 84 -13.23 2.23 -1.50
CA PHE A 84 -12.54 1.14 -0.84
C PHE A 84 -11.17 0.85 -1.47
N GLY A 85 -10.11 0.98 -0.67
CA GLY A 85 -8.75 0.69 -1.12
C GLY A 85 -8.16 1.79 -2.01
N ALA A 86 -7.11 1.45 -2.76
CA ALA A 86 -6.36 2.41 -3.58
C ALA A 86 -6.27 1.97 -5.05
N SER A 87 -6.63 2.87 -5.96
CA SER A 87 -6.37 2.69 -7.40
C SER A 87 -5.19 3.53 -7.88
N ASP A 88 -4.97 4.70 -7.27
CA ASP A 88 -3.87 5.61 -7.59
C ASP A 88 -3.20 6.17 -6.31
N VAL A 89 -2.11 6.90 -6.46
CA VAL A 89 -1.32 7.47 -5.35
C VAL A 89 -2.11 8.41 -4.44
N MET A 90 -3.17 9.04 -4.94
CA MET A 90 -4.03 9.95 -4.17
C MET A 90 -4.89 9.22 -3.13
N ASP A 91 -5.13 7.93 -3.33
CA ASP A 91 -5.88 7.09 -2.39
C ASP A 91 -4.99 6.50 -1.28
N LEU A 92 -3.66 6.58 -1.44
CA LEU A 92 -2.71 6.05 -0.47
C LEU A 92 -2.53 7.03 0.69
N ASN A 93 -2.28 6.49 1.88
CA ASN A 93 -2.00 7.33 3.04
C ASN A 93 -0.61 7.97 2.94
N TRP A 94 -0.42 9.09 3.63
CA TRP A 94 0.83 9.85 3.59
C TRP A 94 2.07 9.05 4.02
N VAL A 95 1.94 8.05 4.91
CA VAL A 95 3.06 7.18 5.32
C VAL A 95 3.46 6.24 4.18
N GLN A 96 2.50 5.75 3.40
CA GLN A 96 2.78 4.95 2.19
C GLN A 96 3.53 5.78 1.13
N LEU A 97 3.15 7.05 0.96
CA LEU A 97 3.85 7.97 0.06
C LEU A 97 5.27 8.30 0.56
N LEU A 98 5.43 8.55 1.87
CA LEU A 98 6.74 8.75 2.50
C LEU A 98 7.65 7.53 2.33
N ASN A 99 7.09 6.33 2.52
CA ASN A 99 7.77 5.06 2.32
C ASN A 99 8.31 4.93 0.88
N ALA A 100 7.53 5.37 -0.13
CA ALA A 100 7.94 5.33 -1.53
C ALA A 100 9.14 6.25 -1.81
N TYR A 101 9.12 7.49 -1.30
CA TYR A 101 10.25 8.41 -1.43
C TYR A 101 11.48 8.01 -0.59
N THR A 102 11.29 7.24 0.49
CA THR A 102 12.38 6.77 1.35
C THR A 102 13.07 5.52 0.80
N CYS A 103 12.52 4.87 -0.21
CA CYS A 103 13.08 3.64 -0.77
C CYS A 103 14.52 3.87 -1.27
N THR A 104 15.47 3.10 -0.73
CA THR A 104 16.89 3.18 -1.10
C THR A 104 17.25 2.30 -2.31
N GLU A 105 16.25 1.67 -2.95
CA GLU A 105 16.40 0.75 -4.09
C GLU A 105 17.36 -0.45 -3.85
N CYS A 106 17.70 -0.76 -2.59
CA CYS A 106 18.70 -1.77 -2.25
C CYS A 106 18.34 -3.21 -2.64
N GLY A 107 17.05 -3.49 -2.90
CA GLY A 107 16.59 -4.78 -3.41
C GLY A 107 16.43 -5.91 -2.39
N ARG A 108 16.71 -5.67 -1.09
CA ARG A 108 16.52 -6.68 -0.02
C ARG A 108 15.11 -7.24 0.03
N CYS A 109 14.10 -6.38 -0.13
CA CYS A 109 12.71 -6.81 -0.15
C CYS A 109 12.38 -7.72 -1.34
N THR A 110 13.09 -7.58 -2.46
CA THR A 110 12.94 -8.43 -3.65
C THR A 110 13.73 -9.73 -3.51
N SER A 111 14.92 -9.71 -2.90
CA SER A 111 15.71 -10.92 -2.65
C SER A 111 15.04 -11.86 -1.65
N GLU A 112 14.38 -11.31 -0.63
CA GLU A 112 13.66 -12.09 0.40
C GLU A 112 12.22 -12.44 0.00
N CYS A 113 11.72 -11.95 -1.15
CA CYS A 113 10.35 -12.24 -1.57
C CYS A 113 10.25 -13.67 -2.14
N PRO A 114 9.48 -14.58 -1.51
CA PRO A 114 9.36 -15.96 -2.01
C PRO A 114 8.75 -16.02 -3.41
N ALA A 115 7.77 -15.15 -3.70
CA ALA A 115 7.14 -15.07 -5.02
C ALA A 115 8.17 -14.70 -6.11
N ASN A 116 9.03 -13.72 -5.84
CA ASN A 116 10.09 -13.32 -6.76
C ASN A 116 11.13 -14.44 -6.96
N GLN A 117 11.54 -15.11 -5.89
CA GLN A 117 12.48 -16.24 -5.96
C GLN A 117 11.97 -17.38 -6.84
N THR A 118 10.64 -17.61 -6.86
CA THR A 118 10.00 -18.60 -7.74
C THR A 118 9.77 -18.13 -9.17
N GLY A 119 10.25 -16.94 -9.56
CA GLY A 119 10.12 -16.41 -10.92
C GLY A 119 8.79 -15.72 -11.22
N LYS A 120 7.96 -15.42 -10.21
CA LYS A 120 6.75 -14.59 -10.41
C LYS A 120 7.15 -13.13 -10.65
N LYS A 121 6.27 -12.36 -11.29
CA LYS A 121 6.54 -10.94 -11.63
C LYS A 121 6.66 -9.99 -10.44
N LEU A 122 6.16 -10.37 -9.26
CA LEU A 122 6.17 -9.50 -8.08
C LEU A 122 7.58 -9.19 -7.61
N SER A 123 7.91 -7.91 -7.58
CA SER A 123 9.08 -7.38 -6.89
C SER A 123 8.63 -6.27 -5.93
N PRO A 124 8.70 -6.47 -4.60
CA PRO A 124 8.32 -5.44 -3.63
C PRO A 124 9.11 -4.14 -3.78
N ARG A 125 10.36 -4.19 -4.26
CA ARG A 125 11.12 -2.99 -4.63
C ARG A 125 10.43 -2.23 -5.76
N LYS A 126 10.01 -2.94 -6.81
CA LYS A 126 9.35 -2.34 -7.97
C LYS A 126 8.06 -1.62 -7.55
N ILE A 127 7.23 -2.22 -6.69
CA ILE A 127 6.03 -1.58 -6.14
C ILE A 127 6.33 -0.20 -5.53
N MET A 128 7.39 -0.09 -4.71
CA MET A 128 7.77 1.19 -4.10
C MET A 128 8.28 2.21 -5.11
N MET A 129 9.09 1.77 -6.08
CA MET A 129 9.62 2.66 -7.13
C MET A 129 8.50 3.16 -8.04
N ASP A 130 7.62 2.27 -8.48
CA ASP A 130 6.46 2.60 -9.33
C ASP A 130 5.52 3.60 -8.64
N THR A 131 5.31 3.42 -7.32
CA THR A 131 4.51 4.35 -6.52
C THR A 131 5.16 5.73 -6.44
N ARG A 132 6.49 5.78 -6.22
CA ARG A 132 7.25 7.04 -6.23
C ARG A 132 7.19 7.71 -7.60
N ASP A 133 7.43 6.96 -8.67
CA ASP A 133 7.50 7.51 -10.02
C ASP A 133 6.12 8.06 -10.43
N ARG A 134 5.03 7.36 -10.09
CA ARG A 134 3.67 7.89 -10.27
C ARG A 134 3.43 9.15 -9.45
N LEU A 135 3.89 9.20 -8.20
CA LEU A 135 3.75 10.36 -7.32
C LEU A 135 4.52 11.58 -7.85
N GLU A 136 5.72 11.39 -8.42
CA GLU A 136 6.48 12.45 -9.09
C GLU A 136 5.79 12.95 -10.37
N GLU A 137 5.16 12.07 -11.14
CA GLU A 137 4.37 12.45 -12.32
C GLU A 137 3.15 13.28 -11.91
N VAL A 138 2.40 12.84 -10.89
CA VAL A 138 1.27 13.59 -10.32
C VAL A 138 1.74 14.94 -9.77
N GLY A 139 2.87 15.00 -9.06
CA GLY A 139 3.46 16.24 -8.58
C GLY A 139 3.76 17.24 -9.71
N LYS A 140 4.37 16.78 -10.81
CA LYS A 140 4.63 17.63 -11.99
C LYS A 140 3.35 18.16 -12.64
N ILE A 141 2.30 17.35 -12.68
CA ILE A 141 0.99 17.76 -13.19
C ILE A 141 0.40 18.85 -12.29
N MET A 142 0.44 18.67 -10.98
CA MET A 142 -0.07 19.65 -10.02
C MET A 142 0.74 20.96 -10.10
N ASP A 143 2.06 20.90 -10.17
CA ASP A 143 2.92 22.07 -10.32
C ASP A 143 2.59 22.87 -11.59
N ALA A 144 2.31 22.18 -12.70
CA ALA A 144 1.92 22.82 -13.96
C ALA A 144 0.51 23.46 -13.90
N ASN A 145 -0.39 22.91 -13.08
CA ASN A 145 -1.79 23.32 -12.98
C ASN A 145 -2.11 24.07 -11.67
N LYS A 146 -1.12 24.77 -11.09
CA LYS A 146 -1.30 25.62 -9.89
C LYS A 146 -1.81 24.88 -8.66
N GLY A 147 -1.41 23.63 -8.50
CA GLY A 147 -1.76 22.77 -7.36
C GLY A 147 -2.99 21.88 -7.59
N GLU A 148 -3.64 21.97 -8.75
CA GLU A 148 -4.76 21.10 -9.09
C GLU A 148 -4.31 19.86 -9.87
N PHE A 149 -4.78 18.69 -9.47
CA PHE A 149 -4.53 17.47 -10.22
C PHE A 149 -5.47 17.40 -11.43
N VAL A 150 -4.89 17.33 -12.63
CA VAL A 150 -5.64 17.10 -13.87
C VAL A 150 -5.42 15.64 -14.31
N PRO A 151 -6.50 14.86 -14.53
CA PRO A 151 -6.37 13.47 -14.94
C PRO A 151 -5.58 13.32 -16.24
N ASP A 152 -4.50 12.55 -16.19
CA ASP A 152 -3.61 12.23 -17.33
C ASP A 152 -3.96 10.90 -18.02
N GLY A 153 -5.03 10.24 -17.57
CA GLY A 153 -5.48 8.95 -18.07
C GLY A 153 -4.63 7.77 -17.59
N LYS A 154 -3.70 7.99 -16.66
CA LYS A 154 -2.92 6.94 -16.01
C LYS A 154 -3.37 6.72 -14.57
N GLN A 155 -3.09 5.54 -14.04
CA GLN A 155 -3.32 5.16 -12.65
C GLN A 155 -2.19 4.24 -12.17
N LEU A 156 -1.89 4.26 -10.87
CA LEU A 156 -0.91 3.34 -10.28
C LEU A 156 -1.26 1.86 -10.57
N LEU A 157 -2.54 1.51 -10.49
CA LEU A 157 -3.07 0.21 -10.85
C LEU A 157 -3.14 0.02 -12.37
N ASP A 158 -2.79 -1.17 -12.86
CA ASP A 158 -2.81 -1.57 -14.27
C ASP A 158 -1.72 -0.90 -15.17
N ASP A 159 -1.40 0.40 -15.01
CA ASP A 159 -0.36 1.06 -15.83
C ASP A 159 1.08 0.86 -15.30
N TYR A 160 1.25 0.93 -13.97
CA TYR A 160 2.57 0.76 -13.33
C TYR A 160 2.66 -0.60 -12.63
N ILE A 161 1.64 -0.91 -11.82
CA ILE A 161 1.55 -2.14 -11.04
C ILE A 161 0.46 -3.02 -11.63
N THR A 162 0.86 -4.19 -12.12
CA THR A 162 -0.04 -5.15 -12.75
C THR A 162 -0.80 -5.99 -11.72
N ARG A 163 -1.98 -6.48 -12.09
CA ARG A 163 -2.78 -7.38 -11.24
C ARG A 163 -2.04 -8.68 -10.90
N GLU A 164 -1.21 -9.18 -11.81
CA GLU A 164 -0.40 -10.38 -11.58
C GLU A 164 0.63 -10.15 -10.46
N GLU A 165 1.29 -8.99 -10.44
CA GLU A 165 2.20 -8.62 -9.35
C GLU A 165 1.43 -8.53 -8.03
N LEU A 166 0.25 -7.90 -8.04
CA LEU A 166 -0.59 -7.79 -6.85
C LEU A 166 -0.97 -9.16 -6.31
N TRP A 167 -1.51 -10.07 -7.13
CA TRP A 167 -1.98 -11.39 -6.70
C TRP A 167 -0.88 -12.43 -6.44
N ALA A 168 0.34 -12.18 -6.90
CA ALA A 168 1.49 -13.02 -6.56
C ALA A 168 1.94 -12.89 -5.08
N CYS A 169 1.56 -11.80 -4.39
CA CYS A 169 1.95 -11.57 -3.00
C CYS A 169 1.26 -12.55 -2.03
N THR A 170 2.02 -13.24 -1.19
CA THR A 170 1.46 -14.17 -0.19
C THR A 170 1.26 -13.53 1.18
N THR A 171 1.39 -12.20 1.28
CA THR A 171 1.25 -11.43 2.53
C THR A 171 2.15 -11.92 3.69
N CYS A 172 3.29 -12.55 3.38
CA CYS A 172 4.20 -13.15 4.36
C CYS A 172 5.06 -12.15 5.17
N ASN A 173 5.01 -10.85 4.87
CA ASN A 173 5.78 -9.78 5.52
C ASN A 173 7.32 -9.87 5.41
N ALA A 174 7.89 -10.81 4.66
CA ALA A 174 9.34 -10.91 4.48
C ALA A 174 9.99 -9.61 3.95
N CYS A 175 9.32 -8.92 3.03
CA CYS A 175 9.78 -7.64 2.49
C CYS A 175 9.86 -6.52 3.54
N VAL A 176 8.90 -6.49 4.46
CA VAL A 176 8.81 -5.49 5.55
C VAL A 176 9.90 -5.78 6.58
N GLN A 177 10.07 -7.05 6.96
CA GLN A 177 11.09 -7.48 7.91
C GLN A 177 12.51 -7.23 7.40
N ALA A 178 12.76 -7.43 6.10
CA ALA A 178 14.08 -7.28 5.50
C ALA A 178 14.50 -5.82 5.25
N CYS A 179 13.57 -4.87 5.40
CA CYS A 179 13.80 -3.48 5.05
C CYS A 179 14.65 -2.75 6.12
N PRO A 180 15.81 -2.18 5.77
CA PRO A 180 16.69 -1.51 6.74
C PRO A 180 16.15 -0.16 7.24
N VAL A 181 15.14 0.41 6.56
CA VAL A 181 14.56 1.72 6.88
C VAL A 181 13.05 1.63 7.17
N SER A 182 12.56 0.43 7.54
CA SER A 182 11.18 0.19 8.01
C SER A 182 10.07 0.58 7.02
N ILE A 183 10.28 0.36 5.72
CA ILE A 183 9.26 0.55 4.69
C ILE A 183 8.31 -0.65 4.62
N ASP A 184 7.03 -0.39 4.36
CA ASP A 184 5.98 -1.40 4.22
C ASP A 184 5.36 -1.42 2.79
N PRO A 185 5.96 -2.16 1.84
CA PRO A 185 5.36 -2.34 0.50
C PRO A 185 4.09 -3.19 0.53
N LEU A 186 3.90 -4.01 1.56
CA LEU A 186 2.73 -4.88 1.68
C LEU A 186 1.46 -4.05 1.87
N SER A 187 1.55 -2.96 2.63
CA SER A 187 0.41 -2.06 2.85
C SER A 187 -0.20 -1.55 1.54
N ILE A 188 0.63 -1.10 0.58
CA ILE A 188 0.17 -0.62 -0.74
C ILE A 188 -0.50 -1.75 -1.52
N ILE A 189 0.13 -2.93 -1.55
CA ILE A 189 -0.43 -4.10 -2.26
C ILE A 189 -1.82 -4.46 -1.72
N VAL A 190 -2.02 -4.39 -0.41
CA VAL A 190 -3.30 -4.75 0.22
C VAL A 190 -4.38 -3.72 -0.08
N GLU A 191 -4.06 -2.42 -0.07
CA GLU A 191 -5.02 -1.39 -0.49
C GLU A 191 -5.43 -1.55 -1.96
N MET A 192 -4.49 -1.89 -2.85
CA MET A 192 -4.82 -2.13 -4.25
C MET A 192 -5.64 -3.40 -4.47
N ARG A 193 -5.38 -4.46 -3.70
CA ARG A 193 -6.22 -5.68 -3.71
C ARG A 193 -7.62 -5.38 -3.20
N ARG A 194 -7.74 -4.57 -2.14
CA ARG A 194 -9.03 -4.14 -1.59
C ARG A 194 -9.86 -3.42 -2.66
N TYR A 195 -9.25 -2.49 -3.39
CA TYR A 195 -9.90 -1.81 -4.51
C TYR A 195 -10.32 -2.77 -5.62
N LEU A 196 -9.46 -3.73 -6.01
CA LEU A 196 -9.83 -4.73 -7.00
C LEU A 196 -11.04 -5.58 -6.59
N VAL A 197 -11.15 -5.93 -5.32
CA VAL A 197 -12.23 -6.79 -4.80
C VAL A 197 -13.51 -6.00 -4.58
N MET A 198 -13.45 -4.89 -3.86
CA MET A 198 -14.63 -4.18 -3.35
C MET A 198 -15.21 -3.17 -4.36
N GLU A 199 -14.38 -2.59 -5.23
CA GLU A 199 -14.84 -1.58 -6.20
C GLU A 199 -14.97 -2.15 -7.61
N LYS A 200 -14.01 -2.97 -8.04
CA LYS A 200 -13.97 -3.53 -9.41
C LYS A 200 -14.57 -4.94 -9.52
N SER A 201 -14.92 -5.60 -8.42
CA SER A 201 -15.38 -7.00 -8.39
C SER A 201 -14.47 -7.95 -9.19
N ALA A 202 -13.18 -7.66 -9.21
CA ALA A 202 -12.17 -8.26 -10.08
C ALA A 202 -11.21 -9.18 -9.30
N ALA A 203 -11.73 -9.90 -8.31
CA ALA A 203 -10.96 -10.92 -7.60
C ALA A 203 -10.71 -12.15 -8.49
N PRO A 204 -9.59 -12.87 -8.29
CA PRO A 204 -9.37 -14.19 -8.87
C PRO A 204 -10.54 -15.14 -8.62
N THR A 205 -10.86 -15.99 -9.59
CA THR A 205 -11.98 -16.93 -9.55
C THR A 205 -11.94 -17.83 -8.31
N GLU A 206 -10.75 -18.26 -7.91
CA GLU A 206 -10.52 -19.09 -6.73
C GLU A 206 -10.93 -18.37 -5.44
N LEU A 207 -10.68 -17.07 -5.34
CA LEU A 207 -11.08 -16.26 -4.20
C LEU A 207 -12.59 -15.97 -4.20
N ASN A 208 -13.19 -15.73 -5.37
CA ASN A 208 -14.64 -15.58 -5.48
C ASN A 208 -15.35 -16.86 -5.01
N ASN A 209 -14.90 -18.03 -5.47
CA ASN A 209 -15.45 -19.32 -5.04
C ASN A 209 -15.31 -19.51 -3.52
N MET A 210 -14.15 -19.15 -2.95
CA MET A 210 -13.94 -19.21 -1.51
C MET A 210 -14.91 -18.27 -0.75
N MET A 211 -15.06 -17.03 -1.20
CA MET A 211 -15.97 -16.05 -0.58
C MET A 211 -17.42 -16.53 -0.62
N SER A 212 -17.89 -17.03 -1.77
CA SER A 212 -19.23 -17.60 -1.89
C SER A 212 -19.43 -18.84 -1.02
N ASN A 213 -18.42 -19.70 -0.86
CA ASN A 213 -18.50 -20.84 0.06
C ASN A 213 -18.60 -20.38 1.53
N ILE A 214 -17.84 -19.35 1.91
CA ILE A 214 -17.89 -18.78 3.27
C ILE A 214 -19.28 -18.20 3.54
N GLU A 215 -19.84 -17.46 2.58
CA GLU A 215 -21.17 -16.85 2.70
C GLU A 215 -22.27 -17.91 2.85
N ASN A 216 -22.27 -18.95 2.01
CA ASN A 216 -23.35 -19.95 1.99
C ASN A 216 -23.19 -21.05 3.06
N ASN A 217 -21.96 -21.52 3.28
CA ASN A 217 -21.68 -22.72 4.10
C ASN A 217 -20.94 -22.41 5.40
N GLY A 218 -20.54 -21.15 5.63
CA GLY A 218 -19.72 -20.76 6.79
C GLY A 218 -18.35 -21.44 6.81
N ALA A 219 -17.81 -21.84 5.65
CA ALA A 219 -16.50 -22.46 5.49
C ALA A 219 -15.94 -22.17 4.08
N PRO A 220 -14.61 -22.08 3.89
CA PRO A 220 -14.02 -21.83 2.57
C PRO A 220 -14.17 -22.99 1.58
N TRP A 221 -14.47 -24.19 2.09
CA TRP A 221 -14.59 -25.40 1.30
C TRP A 221 -16.06 -25.73 0.99
N PRO A 222 -16.36 -26.32 -0.17
CA PRO A 222 -17.73 -26.61 -0.60
C PRO A 222 -18.34 -27.86 0.07
N TYR A 223 -17.84 -28.30 1.23
CA TYR A 223 -18.34 -29.48 1.92
C TYR A 223 -19.65 -29.20 2.65
N ASN A 224 -20.51 -30.21 2.73
CA ASN A 224 -21.75 -30.12 3.50
C ASN A 224 -21.44 -29.93 4.98
N GLN A 225 -22.20 -29.05 5.63
CA GLN A 225 -22.07 -28.78 7.06
C GLN A 225 -22.28 -30.03 7.92
N MET A 226 -23.11 -30.99 7.48
CA MET A 226 -23.31 -32.27 8.19
C MET A 226 -22.05 -33.15 8.20
N ASP A 227 -21.22 -33.05 7.17
CA ASP A 227 -20.02 -33.88 7.02
C ASP A 227 -18.82 -33.36 7.85
N ARG A 228 -18.96 -32.21 8.51
CA ARG A 228 -17.88 -31.57 9.29
C ARG A 228 -17.33 -32.43 10.42
N LEU A 229 -18.09 -33.40 10.94
CA LEU A 229 -17.68 -34.29 12.03
C LEU A 229 -17.15 -35.64 11.55
N ASN A 230 -17.06 -35.89 10.24
CA ASN A 230 -16.62 -37.18 9.71
C ASN A 230 -15.19 -37.54 10.14
N TRP A 231 -14.30 -36.55 10.33
CA TRP A 231 -12.92 -36.75 10.82
C TRP A 231 -12.85 -37.39 12.23
N VAL A 232 -13.92 -37.32 13.03
CA VAL A 232 -13.96 -37.95 14.36
C VAL A 232 -14.02 -39.48 14.26
N ASN A 233 -14.49 -39.99 13.12
CA ASN A 233 -14.66 -41.43 12.87
C ASN A 233 -13.55 -42.02 11.97
N GLU A 234 -12.57 -41.21 11.58
CA GLU A 234 -11.33 -41.64 10.89
C GLU A 234 -10.24 -42.03 11.90
#